data_AF-H8I497-F1
#
_entry.id   AF-H8I497-F1
#
_cell.length_a   1.000
_cell.length_b   1.000
_cell.length_c   1.000
_cell.angle_alpha   90.00
_cell.angle_beta   90.00
_cell.angle_gamma   90.00
#
_symmetry.space_group_name_H-M   'P 1'
#
loop_
_entity.id
_entity.type
_entity.pdbx_description
1 polymer ?
#
loop_
_entity_poly.entity_id
_entity_poly.type
_entity_poly.pdbx_seq_one_letter_code
_entity_poly.pdbx_strand_id
1 'polypeptide(L)' 'MIKVNRYRCGYCGACVSVCPKDALDLVETYIEVGDNCSNCGICTKVCPMGALELVEDEERV' A
#
# COMPACT_ATOMS: atom_id res chain seq x y z
N MET A 1 4.20 5.05 -7.18
CA MET A 1 4.26 4.16 -6.01
C MET A 1 2.92 4.14 -5.25
N ILE A 2 2.81 3.36 -4.16
CA ILE A 2 1.65 3.38 -3.26
C ILE A 2 2.00 4.18 -2.02
N LYS A 3 1.12 5.11 -1.62
CA LYS A 3 1.21 5.86 -0.36
C LYS A 3 0.20 5.32 0.64
N VAL A 4 0.65 5.12 1.89
CA VAL A 4 -0.16 4.58 2.98
C VAL A 4 -0.51 5.70 3.96
N ASN A 5 -1.80 5.96 4.16
CA ASN A 5 -2.26 6.85 5.22
C ASN A 5 -2.33 6.11 6.56
N ARG A 6 -1.29 6.27 7.39
CA ARG A 6 -1.18 5.63 8.72
C ARG A 6 -2.28 6.01 9.72
N TYR A 7 -2.96 7.14 9.53
CA TYR A 7 -4.07 7.55 10.40
C TYR A 7 -5.39 6.86 10.05
N ARG A 8 -5.47 6.27 8.85
CA ARG A 8 -6.63 5.49 8.38
C ARG A 8 -6.35 3.99 8.35
N CYS A 9 -5.10 3.59 8.20
CA CYS A 9 -4.72 2.19 8.13
C CYS A 9 -5.05 1.46 9.44
N GLY A 10 -5.81 0.38 9.35
CA GLY A 10 -6.11 -0.50 10.49
C GLY A 10 -5.17 -1.70 10.63
N TYR A 11 -4.08 -1.73 9.85
CA TYR A 11 -3.06 -2.80 9.90
C TYR A 11 -3.61 -4.23 9.75
N CYS A 12 -4.67 -4.40 8.96
CA CYS A 12 -5.34 -5.70 8.78
C CYS A 12 -4.61 -6.66 7.83
N GLY A 13 -3.60 -6.20 7.08
CA GLY A 13 -2.85 -7.04 6.14
C GLY A 13 -3.58 -7.41 4.84
N ALA A 14 -4.80 -6.93 4.60
CA ALA A 14 -5.56 -7.25 3.38
C ALA A 14 -4.79 -6.89 2.09
N CYS A 15 -4.11 -5.74 2.09
CA CYS A 15 -3.30 -5.29 0.95
C CYS A 15 -2.08 -6.18 0.67
N VAL A 16 -1.45 -6.72 1.72
CA VAL A 16 -0.31 -7.66 1.63
C VAL A 16 -0.78 -8.95 0.95
N SER A 17 -1.91 -9.51 1.41
CA SER A 17 -2.42 -10.80 0.92
C SER A 17 -2.81 -10.82 -0.57
N VAL A 18 -3.08 -9.67 -1.18
CA VAL A 18 -3.53 -9.57 -2.58
C VAL A 18 -2.47 -9.00 -3.53
N CYS A 19 -1.30 -8.63 -3.01
CA CYS A 19 -0.28 -7.97 -3.83
C CYS A 19 0.39 -9.00 -4.77
N PRO A 20 0.18 -8.92 -6.10
CA PRO A 20 0.70 -9.93 -7.02
C PRO A 20 2.22 -9.87 -7.20
N LYS A 21 2.86 -8.84 -6.66
CA LYS A 21 4.31 -8.64 -6.72
C LYS A 21 4.99 -8.90 -5.38
N ASP A 22 4.24 -9.20 -4.32
CA ASP A 22 4.75 -9.25 -2.94
C ASP A 22 5.54 -7.97 -2.60
N ALA A 23 5.00 -6.83 -3.02
CA ALA A 23 5.61 -5.51 -2.83
C ALA A 23 5.12 -4.79 -1.57
N LEU A 24 4.25 -5.41 -0.77
CA LEU A 24 3.70 -4.84 0.45
C LEU A 24 3.98 -5.80 1.59
N ASP A 25 4.49 -5.29 2.71
CA ASP A 25 4.67 -6.07 3.93
C ASP A 25 4.03 -5.37 5.13
N LEU A 26 3.48 -6.16 6.06
CA LEU A 26 2.90 -5.66 7.30
C LEU A 26 3.88 -5.92 8.43
N VAL A 27 4.57 -4.87 8.85
CA VAL A 27 5.51 -4.90 9.95
C VAL A 27 4.84 -4.30 11.18
N GLU A 28 4.32 -5.15 12.06
CA GLU A 28 3.56 -4.78 13.26
C GLU A 28 2.43 -3.79 12.98
N THR A 29 2.67 -2.49 13.17
CA THR A 29 1.72 -1.40 13.00
C THR A 29 2.11 -0.44 11.88
N TYR A 30 2.76 -0.92 10.82
CA TYR A 30 2.98 -0.13 9.60
C TYR A 30 3.10 -1.02 8.36
N ILE A 31 2.87 -0.41 7.19
CA ILE A 31 2.97 -1.10 5.89
C ILE A 31 4.23 -0.60 5.18
N GLU A 32 5.13 -1.51 4.85
CA GLU A 32 6.29 -1.24 3.99
C GLU A 32 5.90 -1.47 2.52
N VAL A 33 6.39 -0.59 1.64
CA VAL A 33 6.18 -0.68 0.20
C VAL A 33 7.54 -0.87 -0.47
N GLY A 34 7.74 -2.00 -1.11
CA GLY A 34 8.97 -2.33 -1.83
C GLY A 34 9.04 -1.70 -3.23
N ASP A 35 10.27 -1.61 -3.75
CA ASP A 35 10.57 -1.02 -5.07
C ASP A 35 10.02 -1.86 -6.25
N ASN A 36 9.65 -3.11 -6.01
CA ASN A 36 8.99 -4.02 -6.96
C ASN A 36 7.49 -3.70 -7.16
N CYS A 37 6.95 -2.65 -6.52
CA CYS A 37 5.58 -2.22 -6.70
C CYS A 37 5.33 -1.72 -8.13
N SER A 38 4.38 -2.37 -8.82
CA SER A 38 4.03 -2.06 -10.21
C SER A 38 2.91 -1.02 -10.36
N ASN A 39 2.48 -0.37 -9.28
CA ASN A 39 1.33 0.56 -9.26
C ASN A 39 0.03 -0.02 -9.85
N CYS A 40 -0.19 -1.33 -9.73
CA CYS A 40 -1.37 -2.00 -10.30
C CYS A 40 -2.72 -1.60 -9.66
N GLY A 41 -2.71 -1.01 -8.46
CA GLY A 41 -3.91 -0.49 -7.79
C GLY A 41 -4.85 -1.57 -7.20
N ILE A 42 -4.45 -2.83 -7.11
CA ILE A 42 -5.28 -3.88 -6.49
C ILE A 42 -5.43 -3.62 -4.98
N CYS A 43 -4.34 -3.23 -4.32
CA CYS A 43 -4.30 -2.94 -2.89
C CYS A 43 -5.23 -1.77 -2.49
N THR A 44 -5.38 -0.75 -3.34
CA THR A 44 -6.28 0.38 -3.07
C THR A 44 -7.75 -0.04 -3.12
N LYS A 45 -8.10 -0.93 -4.06
CA LYS A 45 -9.47 -1.46 -4.21
C LYS A 45 -9.88 -2.38 -3.06
N VAL A 46 -8.95 -3.20 -2.56
CA VAL A 46 -9.27 -4.14 -1.46
C VAL A 46 -9.29 -3.46 -0.09
N CYS A 47 -8.67 -2.28 0.05
CA CYS A 47 -8.50 -1.65 1.36
C CYS A 47 -9.86 -1.22 1.94
N PRO A 48 -10.35 -1.86 3.01
CA PRO A 48 -11.66 -1.50 3.58
C PRO A 48 -11.66 -0.11 4.21
N MET A 49 -10.49 0.36 4.66
CA MET A 49 -10.32 1.68 5.28
C MET A 49 -10.15 2.81 4.25
N GLY A 50 -9.94 2.48 2.97
CA GLY A 50 -9.54 3.43 1.94
C GLY A 50 -8.25 4.19 2.33
N ALA A 51 -7.27 3.48 2.88
CA ALA A 51 -6.04 4.06 3.42
C ALA A 51 -4.87 4.12 2.40
N LEU A 52 -5.04 3.57 1.20
CA LEU A 52 -3.99 3.44 0.19
C LEU A 52 -4.31 4.29 -1.04
N GLU A 53 -3.31 5.00 -1.54
CA GLU A 53 -3.42 5.89 -2.70
C GLU A 53 -2.31 5.58 -3.72
N LEU A 54 -2.66 5.64 -5.01
CA LEU A 54 -1.69 5.58 -6.10
C LEU A 54 -1.06 6.97 -6.25
N VAL A 55 0.26 7.06 -6.13
CA VAL A 55 1.01 8.29 -6.38
C VAL A 55 1.87 8.11 -7.63
N GLU A 56 1.85 9.09 -8.52
CA GLU A 56 2.82 9.20 -9.61
C GLU A 56 4.15 9.71 -9.02
N ASP A 57 5.29 9.38 -9.64
CA ASP A 57 6.63 9.62 -9.08
C ASP A 57 7.05 11.11 -8.98
N GLU A 58 6.09 12.05 -9.00
CA GLU A 58 6.28 13.51 -9.03
C GLU A 58 6.17 14.20 -7.66
N GLU A 59 6.57 13.56 -6.57
CA GLU A 59 6.84 14.25 -5.30
C GLU A 59 8.24 13.88 -4.78
N ARG A 60 9.25 14.19 -5.60
CA ARG A 60 10.59 14.57 -5.14
C ARG A 60 10.70 16.09 -5.26
N VAL A 61 9.96 16.85 -4.45
CA VAL A 61 10.21 18.29 -4.24
C VAL A 61 10.92 18.47 -2.92
#